data_AF-A0A1H9Q1J9-F1
#
_entry.id   AF-A0A1H9Q1J9-F1
#
_cell.length_a   1.000
_cell.length_b   1.000
_cell.length_c   1.000
_cell.angle_alpha   90.00
_cell.angle_beta   90.00
_cell.angle_gamma   90.00
#
_symmetry.space_group_name_H-M   'P 1'
#
loop_
_entity.id
_entity.type
_entity.pdbx_description
1 polymer ?
#
loop_
_entity_poly.entity_id
_entity_poly.type
_entity_poly.pdbx_seq_one_letter_code
_entity_poly.pdbx_strand_id
1 'polypeptide(L)'
;MSFLSRIMVVKSKAHFSAGGNNHPGDLSRGAPFEGIRKRRGNQARSRVAIVIAGFSVVYCIIGGRLIQYGFAQPETVSSIGRADNLMASRPDILDRNGQILATDIRTVSLFAEPHKIVDADEAVEQLATVLPNLNNADIYNKLKSKSRFQWLRRQLTPKQQSEILALGIPGIGFRPEKRRFYPGGVTASHIVGHVNVDNRGIAGMERWIDNQGLADLAAIGMTSDAKLEPVRLSIDLRVQNIMRDVVVDAMVKFKSLAAGGVVMDVKTGEILAMVSYPDYDPNKPADGAKEGWMNRMSNGTFEMGSTFKSFTTAMALDSGKVKLTDSFDARFPIRIGGFTIKDFHGKHRVLTVPEIFQYSSNIGTAKMADIVGIDAHKEFLTRLGLLTRIPTELPEIKMPSQPKVWKKINSITISFGHGVSTTPLQTAVAGGALLNGGKLIEPTFLPRSIEDAAAASTQVIKKSTSDDMRYLFRWNGVHGSGRNARVPGFNVGGKTGTADKVVNGRYSSDANFNAFLAGFPIDDPRYVVLTFIDEPKTDKGNGAALAGNTAAPMVHDIISRSAPLLGVEPKFGADGSALLVAY
;
A
#
# COMPACT_ATOMS: atom_id res chain seq x y z
N MET A 1 -40.64 -4.49 47.16
CA MET A 1 -41.33 -3.46 47.98
C MET A 1 -42.81 -3.56 47.62
N SER A 2 -43.62 -4.38 48.30
CA SER A 2 -44.20 -4.25 49.64
C SER A 2 -45.36 -3.25 49.74
N PHE A 3 -46.45 -3.70 50.38
CA PHE A 3 -47.68 -2.98 50.84
C PHE A 3 -48.69 -2.59 49.73
N LEU A 4 -50.02 -2.86 49.75
CA LEU A 4 -51.05 -3.38 50.68
C LEU A 4 -52.27 -3.77 49.78
N SER A 5 -52.85 -4.97 49.82
CA SER A 5 -53.87 -5.48 50.76
C SER A 5 -55.13 -4.61 50.95
N ARG A 6 -56.30 -5.11 50.49
CA ARG A 6 -57.37 -5.61 51.40
C ARG A 6 -58.54 -6.30 50.68
N ILE A 7 -59.01 -7.35 51.35
CA ILE A 7 -60.01 -8.37 51.03
C ILE A 7 -61.35 -8.03 51.73
N MET A 8 -62.51 -8.40 51.15
CA MET A 8 -63.72 -8.93 51.84
C MET A 8 -64.81 -9.24 50.78
N VAL A 9 -65.14 -10.50 50.46
CA VAL A 9 -66.00 -11.51 51.12
C VAL A 9 -67.51 -11.23 51.05
N VAL A 10 -68.21 -12.21 50.48
CA VAL A 10 -69.66 -12.37 50.20
C VAL A 10 -70.43 -12.91 51.41
N LYS A 11 -71.69 -12.45 51.63
CA LYS A 11 -72.92 -13.19 52.06
C LYS A 11 -74.02 -12.18 52.47
N SER A 12 -75.20 -12.16 51.82
CA SER A 12 -76.45 -12.89 52.13
C SER A 12 -77.09 -12.60 53.51
N LYS A 13 -78.25 -11.89 53.53
CA LYS A 13 -79.57 -12.38 53.98
C LYS A 13 -80.59 -11.24 54.16
N ALA A 14 -81.86 -11.62 53.98
CA ALA A 14 -83.08 -10.82 54.00
C ALA A 14 -83.53 -10.39 55.41
N HIS A 15 -84.37 -9.35 55.47
CA HIS A 15 -85.33 -9.17 56.56
C HIS A 15 -86.71 -8.79 56.01
N PHE A 16 -87.70 -9.58 56.45
CA PHE A 16 -89.14 -9.34 56.39
C PHE A 16 -89.53 -8.25 57.42
N SER A 17 -90.56 -7.47 57.11
CA SER A 17 -91.47 -6.90 58.12
C SER A 17 -92.87 -6.77 57.53
N ALA A 18 -93.85 -7.19 58.33
CA ALA A 18 -95.27 -7.29 58.02
C ALA A 18 -96.05 -6.11 58.62
N GLY A 19 -97.15 -5.75 57.99
CA GLY A 19 -98.17 -4.85 58.54
C GLY A 19 -99.41 -4.88 57.67
N GLY A 20 -100.55 -5.30 58.24
CA GLY A 20 -101.81 -5.54 57.54
C GLY A 20 -102.96 -4.58 57.89
N ASN A 21 -104.08 -4.77 57.16
CA ASN A 21 -105.48 -4.32 57.38
C ASN A 21 -105.75 -2.79 57.38
N ASN A 22 -106.86 -2.23 56.88
CA ASN A 22 -108.18 -2.74 56.49
C ASN A 22 -108.99 -1.68 55.67
N HIS A 23 -109.78 -2.12 54.67
CA HIS A 23 -111.15 -1.66 54.28
C HIS A 23 -111.41 -0.25 53.65
N PRO A 24 -112.58 0.02 53.01
CA PRO A 24 -112.86 -0.21 51.58
C PRO A 24 -113.39 1.08 50.87
N GLY A 25 -113.50 1.08 49.53
CA GLY A 25 -114.10 2.23 48.84
C GLY A 25 -114.03 2.15 47.32
N ASP A 26 -115.19 2.38 46.70
CA ASP A 26 -115.58 2.04 45.34
C ASP A 26 -115.23 3.15 44.29
N LEU A 27 -115.31 2.75 43.01
CA LEU A 27 -115.53 3.55 41.79
C LEU A 27 -114.35 4.24 41.06
N SER A 28 -113.87 3.50 40.05
CA SER A 28 -114.06 3.83 38.62
C SER A 28 -112.86 4.30 37.77
N ARG A 29 -112.83 3.68 36.57
CA ARG A 29 -112.22 4.06 35.28
C ARG A 29 -110.73 3.81 35.04
N GLY A 30 -110.48 2.65 34.43
CA GLY A 30 -109.88 2.58 33.09
C GLY A 30 -108.35 2.62 32.98
N ALA A 31 -107.70 1.46 33.00
CA ALA A 31 -106.41 1.24 32.37
C ALA A 31 -106.34 -0.19 31.80
N PRO A 32 -105.92 -0.40 30.54
CA PRO A 32 -105.84 -1.73 29.96
C PRO A 32 -104.67 -2.51 30.58
N PHE A 33 -104.99 -3.73 30.98
CA PHE A 33 -104.10 -4.72 31.58
C PHE A 33 -103.07 -5.19 30.53
N GLU A 34 -101.82 -4.74 30.60
CA GLU A 34 -100.74 -5.22 29.74
C GLU A 34 -100.20 -6.58 30.26
N GLY A 35 -100.45 -7.64 29.50
CA GLY A 35 -100.15 -9.02 29.88
C GLY A 35 -98.65 -9.32 30.10
N ILE A 36 -98.41 -10.15 31.12
CA ILE A 36 -97.11 -10.63 31.64
C ILE A 36 -96.16 -11.25 30.58
N ARG A 37 -96.65 -11.56 29.37
CA ARG A 37 -95.83 -12.06 28.24
C ARG A 37 -94.93 -10.98 27.60
N LYS A 38 -95.32 -9.70 27.63
CA LYS A 38 -94.56 -8.60 26.98
C LYS A 38 -93.34 -8.16 27.82
N ARG A 39 -93.39 -8.37 29.14
CA ARG A 39 -92.30 -8.03 30.09
C ARG A 39 -91.08 -8.97 29.97
N ARG A 40 -91.31 -10.27 29.70
CA ARG A 40 -90.22 -11.26 29.42
C ARG A 40 -89.55 -11.03 28.05
N GLY A 41 -90.32 -10.62 27.03
CA GLY A 41 -89.78 -10.25 25.71
C GLY A 41 -88.87 -9.02 25.75
N ASN A 42 -89.26 -7.98 26.50
CA ASN A 42 -88.43 -6.78 26.68
C ASN A 42 -87.19 -7.03 27.56
N GLN A 43 -87.26 -7.90 28.58
CA GLN A 43 -86.07 -8.30 29.35
C GLN A 43 -85.10 -9.16 28.53
N ALA A 44 -85.59 -10.08 27.69
CA ALA A 44 -84.75 -10.86 26.79
C ALA A 44 -84.10 -9.96 25.72
N ARG A 45 -84.85 -9.03 25.13
CA ARG A 45 -84.31 -8.01 24.21
C ARG A 45 -83.30 -7.09 24.88
N SER A 46 -83.53 -6.68 26.13
CA SER A 46 -82.57 -5.88 26.91
C SER A 46 -81.28 -6.64 27.21
N ARG A 47 -81.35 -7.93 27.58
CA ARG A 47 -80.16 -8.77 27.81
C ARG A 47 -79.37 -9.00 26.51
N VAL A 48 -80.06 -9.29 25.41
CA VAL A 48 -79.43 -9.44 24.10
C VAL A 48 -78.81 -8.11 23.65
N ALA A 49 -79.47 -6.98 23.87
CA ALA A 49 -78.93 -5.66 23.58
C ALA A 49 -77.67 -5.33 24.40
N ILE A 50 -77.62 -5.73 25.68
CA ILE A 50 -76.42 -5.56 26.52
C ILE A 50 -75.27 -6.44 26.04
N VAL A 51 -75.53 -7.68 25.64
CA VAL A 51 -74.51 -8.59 25.09
C VAL A 51 -73.99 -8.06 23.75
N ILE A 52 -74.88 -7.62 22.86
CA ILE A 52 -74.50 -6.99 21.59
C ILE A 52 -73.68 -5.74 21.85
N ALA A 53 -74.10 -4.87 22.77
CA ALA A 53 -73.34 -3.68 23.13
C ALA A 53 -71.95 -4.02 23.69
N GLY A 54 -71.85 -5.06 24.53
CA GLY A 54 -70.57 -5.55 25.05
C GLY A 54 -69.63 -6.04 23.94
N PHE A 55 -70.13 -6.86 23.02
CA PHE A 55 -69.35 -7.32 21.87
C PHE A 55 -68.95 -6.17 20.95
N SER A 56 -69.86 -5.22 20.67
CA SER A 56 -69.55 -4.04 19.87
C SER A 56 -68.45 -3.19 20.51
N VAL A 57 -68.45 -3.01 21.84
CA VAL A 57 -67.38 -2.30 22.54
C VAL A 57 -66.04 -3.03 22.38
N VAL A 58 -66.01 -4.35 22.55
CA VAL A 58 -64.78 -5.15 22.36
C VAL A 58 -64.25 -5.04 20.93
N TYR A 59 -65.13 -5.17 19.92
CA TYR A 59 -64.74 -5.01 18.52
C TYR A 59 -64.30 -3.59 18.18
N CYS A 60 -64.90 -2.56 18.78
CA CYS A 60 -64.44 -1.18 18.64
C CYS A 60 -63.07 -0.96 19.29
N ILE A 61 -62.77 -1.59 20.44
CA ILE A 61 -61.44 -1.53 21.07
C ILE A 61 -60.40 -2.23 20.18
N ILE A 62 -60.71 -3.41 19.64
CA ILE A 62 -59.82 -4.15 18.74
C ILE A 62 -59.61 -3.38 17.44
N GLY A 63 -60.68 -2.86 16.84
CA GLY A 63 -60.61 -2.03 15.63
C GLY A 63 -59.83 -0.73 15.86
N GLY A 64 -60.05 -0.06 16.99
CA GLY A 64 -59.28 1.10 17.41
C GLY A 64 -57.81 0.78 17.63
N ARG A 65 -57.48 -0.38 18.19
CA ARG A 65 -56.09 -0.88 18.31
C ARG A 65 -55.47 -1.21 16.97
N LEU A 66 -56.20 -1.82 16.04
CA LEU A 66 -55.72 -2.12 14.69
C LEU A 66 -55.49 -0.84 13.88
N ILE A 67 -56.38 0.15 14.00
CA ILE A 67 -56.21 1.48 13.44
C ILE A 67 -55.00 2.16 14.09
N GLN A 68 -54.85 2.08 15.41
CA GLN A 68 -53.66 2.58 16.11
C GLN A 68 -52.37 1.91 15.60
N TYR A 69 -52.38 0.60 15.33
CA TYR A 69 -51.22 -0.11 14.78
C TYR A 69 -51.00 0.13 13.28
N GLY A 70 -52.06 0.46 12.52
CA GLY A 70 -51.98 0.83 11.11
C GLY A 70 -51.56 2.29 10.88
N PHE A 71 -51.86 3.19 11.82
CA PHE A 71 -51.41 4.59 11.83
C PHE A 71 -50.15 4.81 12.66
N ALA A 72 -49.82 3.91 13.59
CA ALA A 72 -48.47 3.81 14.09
C ALA A 72 -47.61 3.62 12.84
N GLN A 73 -46.71 4.57 12.61
CA GLN A 73 -45.71 4.36 11.58
C GLN A 73 -45.09 2.99 11.89
N PRO A 74 -44.84 2.13 10.87
CA PRO A 74 -43.98 0.99 11.10
C PRO A 74 -42.80 1.54 11.88
N GLU A 75 -42.38 0.87 12.97
CA GLU A 75 -41.05 1.14 13.47
C GLU A 75 -40.16 0.86 12.27
N THR A 76 -39.78 1.95 11.61
CA THR A 76 -38.79 1.94 10.59
C THR A 76 -37.56 1.52 11.36
N VAL A 77 -37.26 0.22 11.27
CA VAL A 77 -35.88 -0.25 11.44
C VAL A 77 -34.93 0.49 10.48
N SER A 78 -35.48 1.29 9.55
CA SER A 78 -34.85 2.34 8.78
C SER A 78 -35.13 3.76 9.30
N SER A 79 -34.68 4.10 10.50
CA SER A 79 -33.98 5.38 10.68
C SER A 79 -32.75 5.17 11.56
N ILE A 80 -31.79 4.45 10.98
CA ILE A 80 -30.37 4.78 11.15
C ILE A 80 -30.30 6.31 11.04
N GLY A 81 -29.89 6.99 12.11
CA GLY A 81 -29.66 8.43 12.06
C GLY A 81 -28.74 8.74 10.88
N ARG A 82 -29.05 9.80 10.13
CA ARG A 82 -28.09 10.33 9.15
C ARG A 82 -26.76 10.58 9.86
N ALA A 83 -25.70 10.10 9.21
CA ALA A 83 -24.28 10.16 9.55
C ALA A 83 -23.74 9.12 10.56
N ASP A 84 -24.02 7.82 10.37
CA ASP A 84 -22.95 6.84 10.59
C ASP A 84 -22.15 6.79 9.29
N ASN A 85 -20.91 7.30 9.31
CA ASN A 85 -20.00 7.35 8.16
C ASN A 85 -19.95 6.00 7.45
N LEU A 86 -20.73 5.82 6.37
CA LEU A 86 -20.45 4.80 5.37
C LEU A 86 -18.99 4.96 5.01
N MET A 87 -18.20 3.87 5.10
CA MET A 87 -16.78 3.91 4.79
C MET A 87 -16.58 4.61 3.44
N ALA A 88 -15.70 5.62 3.45
CA ALA A 88 -15.36 6.40 2.27
C ALA A 88 -15.04 5.48 1.10
N SER A 89 -15.69 5.72 -0.05
CA SER A 89 -15.23 5.17 -1.33
C SER A 89 -13.82 5.70 -1.59
N ARG A 90 -12.96 4.82 -2.06
CA ARG A 90 -11.66 5.19 -2.61
C ARG A 90 -11.70 5.07 -4.13
N PRO A 91 -10.95 5.92 -4.86
CA PRO A 91 -10.81 5.75 -6.30
C PRO A 91 -10.11 4.43 -6.61
N ASP A 92 -10.41 3.84 -7.76
CA ASP A 92 -9.61 2.73 -8.27
C ASP A 92 -8.19 3.25 -8.58
N ILE A 93 -7.19 2.43 -8.29
CA ILE A 93 -5.81 2.68 -8.73
C ILE A 93 -5.55 1.81 -9.95
N LEU A 94 -5.16 2.43 -11.04
CA LEU A 94 -4.91 1.75 -12.32
C LEU A 94 -3.43 1.82 -12.70
N ASP A 95 -2.94 0.81 -13.39
CA ASP A 95 -1.66 0.86 -14.09
C ASP A 95 -1.78 1.77 -15.33
N ARG A 96 -0.64 2.02 -16.00
CA ARG A 96 -0.59 2.89 -17.19
C ARG A 96 -1.44 2.39 -18.36
N ASN A 97 -1.73 1.08 -18.40
CA ASN A 97 -2.51 0.41 -19.44
C ASN A 97 -3.99 0.23 -19.04
N GLY A 98 -4.42 0.77 -17.89
CA GLY A 98 -5.79 0.68 -17.40
C GLY A 98 -6.12 -0.57 -16.58
N GLN A 99 -5.12 -1.39 -16.21
CA GLN A 99 -5.31 -2.56 -15.38
C GLN A 99 -5.48 -2.17 -13.90
N ILE A 100 -6.38 -2.84 -13.20
CA ILE A 100 -6.68 -2.53 -11.79
C ILE A 100 -5.55 -3.01 -10.88
N LEU A 101 -4.99 -2.09 -10.10
CA LEU A 101 -4.01 -2.35 -9.04
C LEU A 101 -4.67 -2.39 -7.64
N ALA A 102 -5.68 -1.55 -7.41
CA ALA A 102 -6.47 -1.54 -6.19
C ALA A 102 -7.91 -1.06 -6.47
N THR A 103 -8.89 -1.70 -5.83
CA THR A 103 -10.31 -1.37 -5.98
C THR A 103 -11.08 -1.64 -4.69
N ASP A 104 -12.23 -0.99 -4.52
CA ASP A 104 -13.12 -1.21 -3.38
C ASP A 104 -14.13 -2.32 -3.69
N ILE A 105 -14.14 -3.37 -2.87
CA ILE A 105 -15.17 -4.40 -2.91
C ILE A 105 -16.21 -4.16 -1.81
N ARG A 106 -17.48 -4.39 -2.13
CA ARG A 106 -18.57 -4.34 -1.14
C ARG A 106 -18.51 -5.59 -0.27
N THR A 107 -18.51 -5.39 1.04
CA THR A 107 -18.50 -6.45 2.06
C THR A 107 -19.55 -6.12 3.12
N VAL A 108 -19.72 -7.03 4.08
CA VAL A 108 -20.54 -6.75 5.26
C VAL A 108 -19.76 -7.04 6.52
N SER A 109 -20.06 -6.30 7.58
CA SER A 109 -19.47 -6.49 8.90
C SER A 109 -20.53 -6.88 9.91
N LEU A 110 -20.19 -7.87 10.72
CA LEU A 110 -21.02 -8.47 11.75
C LEU A 110 -20.95 -7.64 13.02
N PHE A 111 -22.10 -7.22 13.51
CA PHE A 111 -22.24 -6.58 14.82
C PHE A 111 -23.27 -7.32 15.67
N ALA A 112 -23.18 -7.11 16.98
CA ALA A 112 -24.20 -7.49 17.93
C ALA A 112 -24.73 -6.27 18.67
N GLU A 113 -25.98 -6.37 19.10
CA GLU A 113 -26.62 -5.54 20.10
C GLU A 113 -26.74 -6.36 21.38
N PRO A 114 -25.73 -6.33 22.29
CA PRO A 114 -25.67 -7.17 23.48
C PRO A 114 -26.98 -7.25 24.28
N HIS A 115 -27.72 -6.14 24.39
CA HIS A 115 -28.98 -6.08 25.12
C HIS A 115 -30.15 -6.85 24.47
N LYS A 116 -30.00 -7.35 23.24
CA LYS A 116 -30.96 -8.20 22.52
C LYS A 116 -30.52 -9.66 22.46
N ILE A 117 -29.30 -9.96 22.93
CA ILE A 117 -28.80 -11.34 23.00
C ILE A 117 -29.47 -12.04 24.17
N VAL A 118 -30.08 -13.21 23.90
CA VAL A 118 -30.78 -14.01 24.92
C VAL A 118 -29.80 -14.89 25.68
N ASP A 119 -29.02 -15.69 24.96
CA ASP A 119 -27.99 -16.57 25.50
C ASP A 119 -26.67 -16.31 24.77
N ALA A 120 -25.68 -15.83 25.51
CA ALA A 120 -24.37 -15.50 24.97
C ALA A 120 -23.52 -16.74 24.70
N ASP A 121 -23.70 -17.82 25.47
CA ASP A 121 -22.95 -19.07 25.31
C ASP A 121 -23.42 -19.77 24.01
N GLU A 122 -24.73 -19.89 23.82
CA GLU A 122 -25.32 -20.46 22.59
C GLU A 122 -24.90 -19.64 21.35
N ALA A 123 -24.99 -18.31 21.42
CA ALA A 123 -24.61 -17.45 20.31
C ALA A 123 -23.12 -17.60 19.94
N VAL A 124 -22.23 -17.75 20.92
CA VAL A 124 -20.80 -17.98 20.66
C VAL A 124 -20.56 -19.33 19.99
N GLU A 125 -21.20 -20.40 20.49
CA GLU A 125 -21.07 -21.74 19.90
C GLU A 125 -21.56 -21.77 18.46
N GLN A 126 -22.74 -21.18 18.19
CA GLN A 126 -23.30 -21.09 16.85
C GLN A 126 -22.40 -20.27 15.91
N LEU A 127 -21.91 -19.11 16.36
CA LEU A 127 -20.98 -18.28 15.56
C LEU A 127 -19.67 -19.00 15.25
N ALA A 128 -19.15 -19.79 16.20
CA ALA A 128 -17.91 -20.55 16.01
C ALA A 128 -18.02 -21.60 14.89
N THR A 129 -19.22 -22.10 14.58
CA THR A 129 -19.44 -23.05 13.47
C THR A 129 -19.14 -22.43 12.10
N VAL A 130 -19.39 -21.12 11.93
CA VAL A 130 -19.16 -20.39 10.68
C VAL A 130 -17.81 -19.66 10.69
N LEU A 131 -17.36 -19.23 11.87
CA LEU A 131 -16.18 -18.42 12.07
C LEU A 131 -15.20 -19.12 13.04
N PRO A 132 -14.53 -20.20 12.63
CA PRO A 132 -13.75 -21.07 13.51
C PRO A 132 -12.50 -20.40 14.12
N ASN A 133 -12.01 -19.31 13.51
CA ASN A 133 -10.84 -18.57 13.97
C ASN A 133 -11.20 -17.40 14.91
N LEU A 134 -12.44 -17.32 15.40
CA LEU A 134 -12.83 -16.32 16.39
C LEU A 134 -12.28 -16.68 17.78
N ASN A 135 -11.93 -15.65 18.54
CA ASN A 135 -11.66 -15.82 19.96
C ASN A 135 -12.98 -15.87 20.72
N ASN A 136 -13.45 -17.07 21.06
CA ASN A 136 -14.72 -17.29 21.74
C ASN A 136 -14.84 -16.50 23.05
N ALA A 137 -13.75 -16.37 23.82
CA ALA A 137 -13.77 -15.61 25.07
C ALA A 137 -13.97 -14.10 24.84
N ASP A 138 -13.32 -13.53 23.82
CA ASP A 138 -13.52 -12.12 23.44
C ASP A 138 -14.95 -11.86 22.96
N ILE A 139 -15.49 -12.75 22.12
CA ILE A 139 -16.86 -12.62 21.62
C ILE A 139 -17.87 -12.76 22.76
N TYR A 140 -17.71 -13.75 23.65
CA TYR A 140 -18.56 -13.89 24.82
C TYR A 140 -18.60 -12.60 25.67
N ASN A 141 -17.42 -12.03 25.94
CA ASN A 141 -17.31 -10.78 26.70
C ASN A 141 -17.99 -9.60 25.99
N LYS A 142 -17.89 -9.52 24.66
CA LYS A 142 -18.61 -8.52 23.86
C LYS A 142 -20.12 -8.71 23.96
N LEU A 143 -20.61 -9.93 23.80
CA LEU A 143 -22.05 -10.25 23.85
C LEU A 143 -22.67 -10.04 25.25
N LYS A 144 -21.89 -10.22 26.33
CA LYS A 144 -22.36 -9.99 27.71
C LYS A 144 -22.22 -8.53 28.17
N SER A 145 -21.56 -7.69 27.38
CA SER A 145 -21.32 -6.30 27.76
C SER A 145 -22.63 -5.51 27.86
N LYS A 146 -22.63 -4.42 28.64
CA LYS A 146 -23.79 -3.49 28.71
C LYS A 146 -23.89 -2.55 27.50
N SER A 147 -23.09 -2.77 26.46
CA SER A 147 -23.09 -1.93 25.26
C SER A 147 -24.35 -2.15 24.45
N ARG A 148 -24.77 -1.15 23.69
CA ARG A 148 -25.81 -1.30 22.67
C ARG A 148 -25.27 -1.77 21.32
N PHE A 149 -23.96 -1.75 21.15
CA PHE A 149 -23.32 -2.09 19.88
C PHE A 149 -21.93 -2.68 20.14
N GLN A 150 -21.64 -3.80 19.49
CA GLN A 150 -20.32 -4.44 19.51
C GLN A 150 -19.97 -4.98 18.13
N TRP A 151 -18.77 -4.66 17.64
CA TRP A 151 -18.23 -5.32 16.45
C TRP A 151 -17.75 -6.73 16.80
N LEU A 152 -18.31 -7.72 16.10
CA LEU A 152 -17.92 -9.13 16.27
C LEU A 152 -16.85 -9.51 15.25
N ARG A 153 -17.09 -9.19 13.98
CA ARG A 153 -16.19 -9.51 12.87
C ARG A 153 -16.40 -8.54 11.72
N ARG A 154 -15.31 -8.02 11.15
CA ARG A 154 -15.39 -7.14 9.97
C ARG A 154 -15.13 -7.90 8.67
N GLN A 155 -15.68 -7.39 7.57
CA GLN A 155 -15.40 -7.80 6.19
C GLN A 155 -15.65 -9.30 5.93
N LEU A 156 -16.86 -9.77 6.27
CA LEU A 156 -17.33 -11.12 5.98
C LEU A 156 -17.48 -11.36 4.47
N THR A 157 -17.31 -12.62 4.09
CA THR A 157 -17.71 -13.08 2.75
C THR A 157 -19.23 -13.21 2.65
N PRO A 158 -19.81 -13.13 1.43
CA PRO A 158 -21.25 -13.34 1.24
C PRO A 158 -21.74 -14.71 1.77
N LYS A 159 -20.90 -15.76 1.65
CA LYS A 159 -21.20 -17.08 2.17
C LYS A 159 -21.33 -17.07 3.69
N GLN A 160 -20.35 -16.49 4.40
CA GLN A 160 -20.39 -16.38 5.87
C GLN A 160 -21.58 -15.55 6.35
N GLN A 161 -21.91 -14.46 5.64
CA GLN A 161 -23.10 -13.67 5.95
C GLN A 161 -24.37 -14.52 5.89
N SER A 162 -24.56 -15.27 4.81
CA SER A 162 -25.74 -16.13 4.62
C SER A 162 -25.82 -17.23 5.67
N GLU A 163 -24.70 -17.86 6.00
CA GLU A 163 -24.62 -18.91 7.02
C GLU A 163 -24.95 -18.35 8.41
N ILE A 164 -24.41 -17.19 8.78
CA ILE A 164 -24.71 -16.56 10.07
C ILE A 164 -26.17 -16.10 10.14
N LEU A 165 -26.72 -15.58 9.04
CA LEU A 165 -28.14 -15.22 8.99
C LEU A 165 -29.05 -16.44 9.20
N ALA A 166 -28.64 -17.61 8.68
CA ALA A 166 -29.38 -18.86 8.84
C ALA A 166 -29.37 -19.42 10.28
N LEU A 167 -28.42 -18.99 11.13
CA LEU A 167 -28.39 -19.37 12.55
C LEU A 167 -29.54 -18.75 13.36
N GLY A 168 -30.14 -17.64 12.87
CA GLY A 168 -31.30 -17.04 13.52
C GLY A 168 -31.03 -16.40 14.88
N ILE A 169 -29.78 -16.05 15.19
CA ILE A 169 -29.37 -15.48 16.49
C ILE A 169 -29.99 -14.09 16.69
N PRO A 170 -30.87 -13.89 17.70
CA PRO A 170 -31.43 -12.58 18.00
C PRO A 170 -30.35 -11.58 18.41
N GLY A 171 -30.47 -10.33 17.95
CA GLY A 171 -29.53 -9.26 18.32
C GLY A 171 -28.23 -9.24 17.53
N ILE A 172 -28.05 -10.13 16.54
CA ILE A 172 -26.98 -10.04 15.55
C ILE A 172 -27.48 -9.31 14.31
N GLY A 173 -26.63 -8.45 13.74
CA GLY A 173 -26.92 -7.73 12.51
C GLY A 173 -25.69 -7.57 11.62
N PHE A 174 -25.94 -7.04 10.42
CA PHE A 174 -24.92 -6.78 9.43
C PHE A 174 -24.93 -5.30 9.04
N ARG A 175 -23.74 -4.71 8.92
CA ARG A 175 -23.54 -3.37 8.36
C ARG A 175 -22.78 -3.47 7.04
N PRO A 176 -23.28 -2.87 5.94
CA PRO A 176 -22.51 -2.76 4.70
C PRO A 176 -21.21 -2.01 4.92
N GLU A 177 -20.12 -2.54 4.41
CA GLU A 177 -18.79 -1.94 4.47
C GLU A 177 -18.08 -2.05 3.12
N LYS A 178 -17.04 -1.25 2.94
CA LYS A 178 -16.14 -1.37 1.80
C LYS A 178 -14.83 -1.95 2.29
N ARG A 179 -14.27 -2.86 1.52
CA ARG A 179 -12.93 -3.39 1.75
C ARG A 179 -12.08 -3.04 0.54
N ARG A 180 -10.90 -2.50 0.79
CA ARG A 180 -9.89 -2.35 -0.26
C ARG A 180 -9.33 -3.71 -0.65
N PHE A 181 -9.32 -3.99 -1.94
CA PHE A 181 -8.83 -5.23 -2.52
C PHE A 181 -7.75 -4.94 -3.55
N TYR A 182 -6.70 -5.76 -3.55
CA TYR A 182 -5.52 -5.60 -4.40
C TYR A 182 -5.39 -6.86 -5.27
N PRO A 183 -5.87 -6.85 -6.53
CA PRO A 183 -5.87 -8.04 -7.39
C PRO A 183 -4.47 -8.60 -7.65
N GLY A 184 -3.47 -7.72 -7.79
CA GLY A 184 -2.08 -8.11 -7.99
C GLY A 184 -1.36 -8.63 -6.74
N GLY A 185 -2.02 -8.61 -5.57
CA GLY A 185 -1.45 -9.04 -4.29
C GLY A 185 -0.08 -8.40 -4.02
N VAL A 186 0.93 -9.26 -3.86
CA VAL A 186 2.32 -8.88 -3.55
C VAL A 186 3.02 -8.05 -4.65
N THR A 187 2.55 -8.11 -5.89
CA THR A 187 3.24 -7.63 -7.11
C THR A 187 3.74 -6.19 -7.03
N ALA A 188 2.90 -5.28 -6.53
CA ALA A 188 3.18 -3.85 -6.46
C ALA A 188 2.94 -3.31 -5.03
N SER A 189 3.08 -4.16 -4.03
CA SER A 189 2.73 -3.90 -2.63
C SER A 189 3.35 -2.64 -2.04
N HIS A 190 4.63 -2.37 -2.31
CA HIS A 190 5.32 -1.17 -1.83
C HIS A 190 5.00 0.10 -2.60
N ILE A 191 4.51 -0.02 -3.84
CA ILE A 191 4.10 1.13 -4.65
C ILE A 191 2.68 1.51 -4.24
N VAL A 192 1.74 0.58 -4.37
CA VAL A 192 0.32 0.81 -4.07
C VAL A 192 0.14 1.07 -2.58
N GLY A 193 0.81 0.28 -1.73
CA GLY A 193 0.66 0.34 -0.29
C GLY A 193 -0.56 -0.45 0.19
N HIS A 194 -1.07 -0.08 1.36
CA HIS A 194 -2.27 -0.69 1.93
C HIS A 194 -3.07 0.33 2.74
N VAL A 195 -4.29 -0.07 3.10
CA VAL A 195 -5.19 0.69 3.97
C VAL A 195 -5.41 -0.04 5.29
N ASN A 196 -5.93 0.67 6.30
CA ASN A 196 -6.43 0.05 7.52
C ASN A 196 -7.86 -0.50 7.34
N VAL A 197 -8.41 -1.08 8.41
CA VAL A 197 -9.79 -1.59 8.45
C VAL A 197 -10.86 -0.53 8.21
N ASP A 198 -10.53 0.76 8.35
CA ASP A 198 -11.42 1.90 8.13
C ASP A 198 -11.24 2.55 6.75
N ASN A 199 -10.58 1.86 5.81
CA ASN A 199 -10.31 2.33 4.45
C ASN A 199 -9.43 3.60 4.38
N ARG A 200 -8.57 3.85 5.38
CA ARG A 200 -7.58 4.94 5.36
C ARG A 200 -6.22 4.44 4.89
N GLY A 201 -5.58 5.17 3.99
CA GLY A 201 -4.27 4.86 3.43
C GLY A 201 -3.17 4.92 4.50
N ILE A 202 -2.43 3.82 4.64
CA ILE A 202 -1.35 3.67 5.64
C ILE A 202 0.04 3.78 5.03
N ALA A 203 0.21 3.35 3.77
CA ALA A 203 1.49 3.37 3.07
C ALA A 203 1.30 3.62 1.57
N GLY A 204 2.39 3.96 0.88
CA GLY A 204 2.44 4.02 -0.58
C GLY A 204 1.46 5.02 -1.21
N MET A 205 1.00 4.71 -2.42
CA MET A 205 0.03 5.53 -3.14
C MET A 205 -1.31 5.64 -2.41
N GLU A 206 -1.75 4.62 -1.65
CA GLU A 206 -2.96 4.73 -0.83
C GLU A 206 -2.87 5.88 0.18
N ARG A 207 -1.74 6.02 0.86
CA ARG A 207 -1.51 7.13 1.79
C ARG A 207 -1.32 8.46 1.08
N TRP A 208 -0.68 8.46 -0.09
CA TRP A 208 -0.56 9.68 -0.89
C TRP A 208 -1.93 10.22 -1.31
N ILE A 209 -2.84 9.36 -1.79
CA ILE A 209 -4.21 9.75 -2.18
C ILE A 209 -4.97 10.37 -0.99
N ASP A 210 -4.82 9.82 0.21
CA ASP A 210 -5.42 10.41 1.43
C ASP A 210 -4.94 11.84 1.67
N ASN A 211 -3.64 12.08 1.47
CA ASN A 211 -3.02 13.39 1.64
C ASN A 211 -3.40 14.39 0.53
N GLN A 212 -3.99 13.94 -0.60
CA GLN A 212 -4.51 14.83 -1.65
C GLN A 212 -5.93 15.36 -1.35
N GLY A 213 -6.40 15.22 -0.11
CA GLY A 213 -7.71 15.72 0.34
C GLY A 213 -8.81 14.65 0.40
N LEU A 214 -8.52 13.39 0.03
CA LEU A 214 -9.50 12.30 0.20
C LEU A 214 -9.84 12.08 1.68
N ALA A 215 -8.86 12.23 2.58
CA ALA A 215 -9.09 12.12 4.02
C ALA A 215 -10.06 13.20 4.54
N ASP A 216 -9.95 14.43 4.03
CA ASP A 216 -10.82 15.54 4.42
C ASP A 216 -12.24 15.33 3.89
N LEU A 217 -12.38 14.93 2.62
CA LEU A 217 -13.67 14.59 2.02
C LEU A 217 -14.36 13.41 2.72
N ALA A 218 -13.57 12.43 3.18
CA ALA A 218 -14.05 11.32 3.98
C ALA A 218 -14.52 11.75 5.37
N ALA A 219 -13.79 12.66 6.02
CA ALA A 219 -14.15 13.16 7.35
C ALA A 219 -15.49 13.92 7.37
N ILE A 220 -15.84 14.59 6.28
CA ILE A 220 -17.12 15.30 6.10
C ILE A 220 -18.21 14.44 5.44
N GLY A 221 -17.95 13.14 5.19
CA GLY A 221 -18.93 12.18 4.68
C GLY A 221 -19.24 12.26 3.18
N MET A 222 -18.49 13.04 2.40
CA MET A 222 -18.76 13.31 0.97
C MET A 222 -18.34 12.18 0.02
N THR A 223 -17.57 11.20 0.50
CA THR A 223 -17.07 10.07 -0.32
C THR A 223 -17.85 8.78 -0.08
N SER A 224 -18.86 8.79 0.78
CA SER A 224 -19.62 7.62 1.22
C SER A 224 -20.29 6.84 0.07
N ASP A 225 -20.74 7.51 -1.00
CA ASP A 225 -21.36 6.87 -2.18
C ASP A 225 -20.88 7.47 -3.52
N ALA A 226 -19.81 8.27 -3.50
CA ALA A 226 -19.28 8.89 -4.71
C ALA A 226 -18.48 7.88 -5.55
N LYS A 227 -18.72 7.88 -6.87
CA LYS A 227 -17.80 7.27 -7.84
C LYS A 227 -16.70 8.29 -8.10
N LEU A 228 -15.51 8.02 -7.55
CA LEU A 228 -14.34 8.89 -7.72
C LEU A 228 -13.61 8.54 -9.01
N GLU A 229 -12.99 9.53 -9.64
CA GLU A 229 -12.15 9.32 -10.82
C GLU A 229 -10.94 8.44 -10.47
N PRO A 230 -10.62 7.42 -11.29
CA PRO A 230 -9.48 6.55 -11.02
C PRO A 230 -8.15 7.28 -11.01
N VAL A 231 -7.25 6.88 -10.12
CA VAL A 231 -5.87 7.34 -10.09
C VAL A 231 -5.05 6.43 -10.99
N ARG A 232 -4.61 6.95 -12.14
CA ARG A 232 -3.72 6.22 -13.05
C ARG A 232 -2.27 6.42 -12.63
N LEU A 233 -1.53 5.32 -12.50
CA LEU A 233 -0.11 5.30 -12.22
C LEU A 233 0.72 5.16 -13.51
N SER A 234 1.99 5.52 -13.46
CA SER A 234 2.97 5.29 -14.53
C SER A 234 3.47 3.84 -14.61
N ILE A 235 3.17 3.03 -13.59
CA ILE A 235 3.55 1.61 -13.50
C ILE A 235 3.00 0.83 -14.70
N ASP A 236 3.84 0.02 -15.34
CA ASP A 236 3.41 -1.03 -16.25
C ASP A 236 3.37 -2.36 -15.52
N LEU A 237 2.16 -2.93 -15.33
CA LEU A 237 2.00 -4.15 -14.54
C LEU A 237 2.76 -5.35 -15.14
N ARG A 238 2.99 -5.37 -16.46
CA ARG A 238 3.74 -6.44 -17.12
C ARG A 238 5.22 -6.35 -16.76
N VAL A 239 5.79 -5.15 -16.80
CA VAL A 239 7.19 -4.89 -16.43
C VAL A 239 7.39 -5.07 -14.93
N GLN A 240 6.43 -4.65 -14.11
CA GLN A 240 6.44 -4.84 -12.66
C GLN A 240 6.50 -6.33 -12.28
N ASN A 241 5.68 -7.18 -12.91
CA ASN A 241 5.71 -8.63 -12.69
C ASN A 241 7.06 -9.23 -13.08
N ILE A 242 7.58 -8.89 -14.27
CA ILE A 242 8.91 -9.34 -14.72
C ILE A 242 10.00 -8.98 -13.71
N MET A 243 9.99 -7.73 -13.23
CA MET A 243 10.97 -7.28 -12.25
C MET A 243 10.86 -8.06 -10.94
N ARG A 244 9.63 -8.30 -10.46
CA ARG A 244 9.42 -9.05 -9.23
C ARG A 244 9.91 -10.48 -9.35
N ASP A 245 9.58 -11.17 -10.44
CA ASP A 245 10.05 -12.53 -10.71
C ASP A 245 11.58 -12.59 -10.63
N VAL A 246 12.27 -11.71 -11.37
CA VAL A 246 13.74 -11.68 -11.39
C VAL A 246 14.33 -11.40 -10.01
N VAL A 247 13.73 -10.49 -9.24
CA VAL A 247 14.17 -10.17 -7.88
C VAL A 247 13.98 -11.37 -6.94
N VAL A 248 12.84 -12.06 -7.02
CA VAL A 248 12.57 -13.25 -6.20
C VAL A 248 13.49 -14.41 -6.58
N ASP A 249 13.69 -14.64 -7.87
CA ASP A 249 14.61 -15.68 -8.36
C ASP A 249 16.04 -15.42 -7.89
N ALA A 250 16.48 -14.16 -7.93
CA ALA A 250 17.80 -13.76 -7.42
C ALA A 250 17.91 -14.01 -5.91
N MET A 251 16.87 -13.70 -5.13
CA MET A 251 16.83 -13.97 -3.69
C MET A 251 17.00 -15.44 -3.36
N VAL A 252 16.30 -16.33 -4.09
CA VAL A 252 16.41 -17.78 -3.93
C VAL A 252 17.79 -18.27 -4.35
N LYS A 253 18.25 -17.85 -5.54
CA LYS A 253 19.53 -18.27 -6.13
C LYS A 253 20.72 -17.90 -5.25
N PHE A 254 20.72 -16.69 -4.70
CA PHE A 254 21.84 -16.15 -3.92
C PHE A 254 21.62 -16.22 -2.41
N LYS A 255 20.49 -16.77 -1.93
CA LYS A 255 20.16 -16.88 -0.48
C LYS A 255 20.43 -15.57 0.28
N SER A 256 20.02 -14.46 -0.35
CA SER A 256 20.28 -13.09 0.08
C SER A 256 19.34 -12.65 1.21
N LEU A 257 19.68 -11.54 1.87
CA LEU A 257 18.82 -10.92 2.87
C LEU A 257 17.69 -10.11 2.23
N ALA A 258 18.02 -9.36 1.17
CA ALA A 258 17.08 -8.52 0.45
C ALA A 258 17.55 -8.28 -0.99
N ALA A 259 16.64 -7.88 -1.86
CA ALA A 259 16.94 -7.49 -3.23
C ALA A 259 15.88 -6.51 -3.73
N GLY A 260 16.15 -5.85 -4.85
CA GLY A 260 15.18 -4.95 -5.45
C GLY A 260 15.67 -4.36 -6.75
N GLY A 261 14.80 -3.55 -7.34
CA GLY A 261 15.15 -2.81 -8.54
C GLY A 261 14.11 -1.77 -8.93
N VAL A 262 14.47 -0.97 -9.92
CA VAL A 262 13.61 0.04 -10.54
C VAL A 262 13.92 0.13 -12.04
N VAL A 263 12.87 0.31 -12.83
CA VAL A 263 12.94 0.71 -14.25
C VAL A 263 12.30 2.09 -14.31
N MET A 264 13.09 3.08 -14.72
CA MET A 264 12.68 4.47 -14.82
C MET A 264 12.87 4.96 -16.25
N ASP A 265 11.88 5.66 -16.78
CA ASP A 265 12.00 6.39 -18.04
C ASP A 265 12.81 7.67 -17.82
N VAL A 266 13.95 7.81 -18.50
CA VAL A 266 14.86 8.94 -18.28
C VAL A 266 14.41 10.22 -18.95
N LYS A 267 13.41 10.15 -19.84
CA LYS A 267 12.86 11.32 -20.57
C LYS A 267 11.66 11.91 -19.85
N THR A 268 10.92 11.11 -19.06
CA THR A 268 9.72 11.58 -18.32
C THR A 268 9.89 11.57 -16.81
N GLY A 269 10.85 10.80 -16.26
CA GLY A 269 10.95 10.53 -14.83
C GLY A 269 9.93 9.51 -14.32
N GLU A 270 9.13 8.93 -15.22
CA GLU A 270 8.13 7.92 -14.86
C GLU A 270 8.80 6.64 -14.34
N ILE A 271 8.35 6.19 -13.17
CA ILE A 271 8.69 4.86 -12.66
C ILE A 271 7.79 3.84 -13.33
N LEU A 272 8.36 2.93 -14.11
CA LEU A 272 7.59 1.90 -14.83
C LEU A 272 7.47 0.61 -14.04
N ALA A 273 8.47 0.32 -13.22
CA ALA A 273 8.45 -0.77 -12.26
C ALA A 273 9.38 -0.45 -11.09
N MET A 274 8.99 -0.87 -9.89
CA MET A 274 9.83 -0.79 -8.69
C MET A 274 9.49 -1.92 -7.73
N VAL A 275 10.50 -2.68 -7.32
CA VAL A 275 10.36 -3.82 -6.42
C VAL A 275 11.35 -3.71 -5.26
N SER A 276 10.89 -4.02 -4.06
CA SER A 276 11.70 -4.26 -2.87
C SER A 276 11.29 -5.62 -2.31
N TYR A 277 12.25 -6.51 -2.08
CA TYR A 277 12.01 -7.82 -1.47
C TYR A 277 12.90 -8.01 -0.23
N PRO A 278 12.42 -8.59 0.89
CA PRO A 278 11.09 -9.18 1.12
C PRO A 278 9.91 -8.20 0.97
N ASP A 279 8.81 -8.69 0.41
CA ASP A 279 7.57 -7.95 0.21
C ASP A 279 6.42 -8.53 1.07
N TYR A 280 5.20 -8.02 0.87
CA TYR A 280 4.02 -8.43 1.64
C TYR A 280 2.76 -8.38 0.79
N ASP A 281 1.73 -9.14 1.19
CA ASP A 281 0.41 -9.06 0.55
C ASP A 281 -0.39 -7.90 1.20
N PRO A 282 -0.74 -6.84 0.46
CA PRO A 282 -1.52 -5.72 0.99
C PRO A 282 -2.97 -6.12 1.32
N ASN A 283 -3.46 -7.29 0.88
CA ASN A 283 -4.73 -7.84 1.33
C ASN A 283 -4.66 -8.43 2.76
N LYS A 284 -3.44 -8.73 3.24
CA LYS A 284 -3.12 -9.28 4.57
C LYS A 284 -1.86 -8.61 5.15
N PRO A 285 -1.88 -7.28 5.36
CA PRO A 285 -0.66 -6.53 5.67
C PRO A 285 -0.02 -6.97 6.99
N ALA A 286 -0.80 -7.44 7.97
CA ALA A 286 -0.30 -7.92 9.26
C ALA A 286 0.66 -9.12 9.14
N ASP A 287 0.46 -10.00 8.15
CA ASP A 287 1.27 -11.22 7.97
C ASP A 287 2.72 -10.87 7.56
N GLY A 288 2.92 -9.74 6.89
CA GLY A 288 4.22 -9.27 6.39
C GLY A 288 4.96 -8.29 7.30
N ALA A 289 4.46 -8.02 8.52
CA ALA A 289 4.90 -6.88 9.33
C ALA A 289 6.36 -6.92 9.81
N LYS A 290 6.96 -8.10 9.97
CA LYS A 290 8.31 -8.23 10.56
C LYS A 290 9.42 -7.63 9.67
N GLU A 291 9.38 -7.85 8.36
CA GLU A 291 10.44 -7.39 7.44
C GLU A 291 9.93 -6.91 6.07
N GLY A 292 8.70 -7.28 5.71
CA GLY A 292 8.12 -7.05 4.38
C GLY A 292 7.62 -5.62 4.18
N TRP A 293 7.31 -4.86 5.23
CA TRP A 293 6.78 -3.50 5.09
C TRP A 293 7.79 -2.46 4.61
N MET A 294 9.09 -2.68 4.85
CA MET A 294 10.10 -1.70 4.50
C MET A 294 10.34 -1.69 2.98
N ASN A 295 9.90 -0.61 2.33
CA ASN A 295 10.31 -0.32 0.95
C ASN A 295 11.78 0.12 0.93
N ARG A 296 12.69 -0.80 0.60
CA ARG A 296 14.14 -0.55 0.59
C ARG A 296 14.56 0.37 -0.57
N MET A 297 13.74 0.53 -1.60
CA MET A 297 14.04 1.39 -2.74
C MET A 297 13.94 2.88 -2.39
N SER A 298 12.96 3.28 -1.57
CA SER A 298 12.74 4.68 -1.18
C SER A 298 13.04 4.98 0.29
N ASN A 299 12.91 4.00 1.18
CA ASN A 299 13.05 4.16 2.63
C ASN A 299 14.32 3.46 3.19
N GLY A 300 15.08 2.76 2.35
CA GLY A 300 16.38 2.18 2.70
C GLY A 300 17.53 3.04 2.17
N THR A 301 18.57 3.23 2.97
CA THR A 301 19.79 3.96 2.57
C THR A 301 20.98 3.03 2.65
N PHE A 302 21.77 2.98 1.60
CA PHE A 302 22.91 2.08 1.47
C PHE A 302 24.12 2.82 0.91
N GLU A 303 25.32 2.35 1.28
CA GLU A 303 26.54 2.73 0.58
C GLU A 303 26.52 2.01 -0.78
N MET A 304 26.38 2.78 -1.86
CA MET A 304 26.19 2.21 -3.20
C MET A 304 27.52 1.80 -3.87
N GLY A 305 28.65 2.06 -3.20
CA GLY A 305 29.98 1.66 -3.63
C GLY A 305 30.34 2.20 -5.01
N SER A 306 30.92 1.35 -5.86
CA SER A 306 31.47 1.79 -7.15
C SER A 306 30.46 2.35 -8.17
N THR A 307 29.15 2.32 -7.93
CA THR A 307 28.19 3.10 -8.74
C THR A 307 28.42 4.61 -8.56
N PHE A 308 28.88 5.06 -7.39
CA PHE A 308 29.17 6.48 -7.13
C PHE A 308 30.30 7.03 -7.99
N LYS A 309 31.20 6.17 -8.48
CA LYS A 309 32.25 6.57 -9.41
C LYS A 309 31.67 7.14 -10.70
N SER A 310 30.45 6.76 -11.08
CA SER A 310 29.73 7.40 -12.21
C SER A 310 29.50 8.88 -11.95
N PHE A 311 29.03 9.24 -10.75
CA PHE A 311 28.80 10.63 -10.39
C PHE A 311 30.10 11.40 -10.22
N THR A 312 31.13 10.82 -9.58
CA THR A 312 32.43 11.49 -9.44
C THR A 312 33.15 11.66 -10.79
N THR A 313 33.07 10.69 -11.68
CA THR A 313 33.65 10.82 -13.03
C THR A 313 32.90 11.89 -13.82
N ALA A 314 31.56 11.90 -13.77
CA ALA A 314 30.76 12.96 -14.38
C ALA A 314 31.12 14.34 -13.83
N MET A 315 31.28 14.48 -12.51
CA MET A 315 31.71 15.73 -11.87
C MET A 315 33.06 16.23 -12.42
N ALA A 316 34.04 15.33 -12.51
CA ALA A 316 35.37 15.67 -12.97
C ALA A 316 35.34 16.16 -14.43
N LEU A 317 34.61 15.46 -15.30
CA LEU A 317 34.40 15.85 -16.69
C LEU A 317 33.62 17.18 -16.79
N ASP A 318 32.54 17.33 -16.03
CA ASP A 318 31.67 18.52 -16.08
C ASP A 318 32.39 19.79 -15.64
N SER A 319 33.29 19.66 -14.66
CA SER A 319 34.13 20.76 -14.18
C SER A 319 35.08 21.31 -15.26
N GLY A 320 35.34 20.54 -16.32
CA GLY A 320 36.33 20.86 -17.35
C GLY A 320 37.79 20.71 -16.91
N LYS A 321 38.04 20.33 -15.64
CA LYS A 321 39.38 20.09 -15.09
C LYS A 321 39.94 18.73 -15.50
N VAL A 322 39.09 17.80 -15.94
CA VAL A 322 39.45 16.47 -16.42
C VAL A 322 38.80 16.23 -17.77
N LYS A 323 39.54 15.62 -18.69
CA LYS A 323 39.08 15.20 -20.03
C LYS A 323 39.15 13.67 -20.14
N LEU A 324 38.38 13.08 -21.06
CA LEU A 324 38.45 11.65 -21.34
C LEU A 324 39.86 11.15 -21.74
N THR A 325 40.67 12.02 -22.34
CA THR A 325 42.04 11.73 -22.76
C THR A 325 43.05 11.79 -21.62
N ASP A 326 42.67 12.31 -20.46
CA ASP A 326 43.58 12.44 -19.33
C ASP A 326 43.88 11.07 -18.71
N SER A 327 44.98 11.02 -17.97
CA SER A 327 45.48 9.81 -17.33
C SER A 327 45.95 10.09 -15.91
N PHE A 328 45.76 9.10 -15.04
CA PHE A 328 46.09 9.20 -13.62
C PHE A 328 46.99 8.06 -13.21
N ASP A 329 48.00 8.39 -12.40
CA ASP A 329 48.90 7.39 -11.86
C ASP A 329 48.19 6.52 -10.80
N ALA A 330 47.92 5.25 -11.12
CA ALA A 330 47.36 4.27 -10.20
C ALA A 330 48.38 3.19 -9.81
N ARG A 331 49.69 3.49 -9.88
CA ARG A 331 50.76 2.55 -9.51
C ARG A 331 50.75 2.19 -8.03
N PHE A 332 50.51 3.19 -7.17
CA PHE A 332 50.66 3.08 -5.73
C PHE A 332 49.37 3.47 -4.98
N PRO A 333 49.06 2.79 -3.86
CA PRO A 333 47.97 3.18 -2.96
C PRO A 333 48.11 4.63 -2.46
N ILE A 334 46.97 5.28 -2.21
CA ILE A 334 46.94 6.62 -1.59
C ILE A 334 46.92 6.45 -0.07
N ARG A 335 47.87 7.06 0.64
CA ARG A 335 47.87 7.12 2.11
C ARG A 335 47.37 8.48 2.58
N ILE A 336 46.29 8.51 3.34
CA ILE A 336 45.68 9.75 3.83
C ILE A 336 45.00 9.54 5.19
N GLY A 337 45.35 10.38 6.17
CA GLY A 337 44.72 10.36 7.50
C GLY A 337 44.82 9.02 8.23
N GLY A 338 45.89 8.25 8.02
CA GLY A 338 46.06 6.90 8.59
C GLY A 338 45.40 5.78 7.79
N PHE A 339 44.61 6.10 6.75
CA PHE A 339 43.97 5.13 5.88
C PHE A 339 44.78 4.89 4.60
N THR A 340 44.68 3.68 4.06
CA THR A 340 45.28 3.30 2.76
C THR A 340 44.17 2.98 1.77
N ILE A 341 44.06 3.78 0.71
CA ILE A 341 43.12 3.56 -0.38
C ILE A 341 43.81 2.71 -1.43
N LYS A 342 43.24 1.53 -1.69
CA LYS A 342 43.70 0.56 -2.68
C LYS A 342 42.60 0.21 -3.68
N ASP A 343 43.01 -0.23 -4.85
CA ASP A 343 42.12 -0.87 -5.81
C ASP A 343 41.92 -2.34 -5.45
N PHE A 344 40.74 -2.88 -5.73
CA PHE A 344 40.45 -4.30 -5.51
C PHE A 344 41.34 -5.19 -6.39
N HIS A 345 41.43 -4.87 -7.68
CA HIS A 345 42.36 -5.46 -8.65
C HIS A 345 43.22 -4.38 -9.30
N GLY A 346 44.22 -3.91 -8.55
CA GLY A 346 45.14 -2.86 -9.00
C GLY A 346 45.87 -3.24 -10.28
N LYS A 347 45.99 -2.28 -11.20
CA LYS A 347 46.77 -2.45 -12.45
C LYS A 347 48.21 -2.01 -12.35
N HIS A 348 48.57 -1.35 -11.25
CA HIS A 348 49.93 -0.92 -10.93
C HIS A 348 50.61 -0.14 -12.07
N ARG A 349 49.83 0.68 -12.77
CA ARG A 349 50.29 1.55 -13.86
C ARG A 349 49.44 2.81 -13.94
N VAL A 350 49.81 3.72 -14.84
CA VAL A 350 48.98 4.85 -15.23
C VAL A 350 47.75 4.34 -15.99
N LEU A 351 46.57 4.90 -15.67
CA LEU A 351 45.29 4.55 -16.27
C LEU A 351 44.65 5.78 -16.89
N THR A 352 44.11 5.63 -18.10
CA THR A 352 43.24 6.64 -18.73
C THR A 352 41.89 6.73 -18.02
N VAL A 353 41.12 7.82 -18.21
CA VAL A 353 39.77 7.96 -17.63
C VAL A 353 38.84 6.77 -17.98
N PRO A 354 38.77 6.30 -19.24
CA PRO A 354 38.00 5.09 -19.58
C PRO A 354 38.47 3.84 -18.85
N GLU A 355 39.79 3.65 -18.67
CA GLU A 355 40.33 2.51 -17.92
C GLU A 355 40.04 2.62 -16.41
N ILE A 356 40.08 3.82 -15.84
CA ILE A 356 39.68 4.05 -14.44
C ILE A 356 38.23 3.63 -14.23
N PHE A 357 37.35 3.98 -15.17
CA PHE A 357 35.94 3.59 -15.13
C PHE A 357 35.76 2.07 -15.32
N GLN A 358 36.45 1.48 -16.29
CA GLN A 358 36.42 0.04 -16.62
C GLN A 358 36.92 -0.85 -15.51
N TYR A 359 38.12 -0.56 -14.98
CA TYR A 359 38.72 -1.32 -13.89
C TYR A 359 38.21 -0.91 -12.52
N SER A 360 37.32 0.09 -12.47
CA SER A 360 36.73 0.60 -11.25
C SER A 360 37.83 1.00 -10.24
N SER A 361 38.83 1.76 -10.68
CA SER A 361 39.96 2.17 -9.83
C SER A 361 39.51 3.18 -8.77
N ASN A 362 39.60 2.81 -7.48
CA ASN A 362 39.41 3.72 -6.36
C ASN A 362 40.46 4.83 -6.39
N ILE A 363 41.71 4.48 -6.71
CA ILE A 363 42.84 5.44 -6.75
C ILE A 363 42.61 6.49 -7.83
N GLY A 364 42.26 6.08 -9.05
CA GLY A 364 41.97 6.99 -10.15
C GLY A 364 40.79 7.92 -9.85
N THR A 365 39.68 7.38 -9.34
CA THR A 365 38.50 8.19 -8.99
C THR A 365 38.78 9.16 -7.82
N ALA A 366 39.54 8.73 -6.82
CA ALA A 366 39.97 9.59 -5.72
C ALA A 366 40.81 10.77 -6.20
N LYS A 367 41.72 10.56 -7.15
CA LYS A 367 42.53 11.64 -7.74
C LYS A 367 41.68 12.62 -8.55
N MET A 368 40.69 12.12 -9.31
CA MET A 368 39.73 13.00 -10.00
C MET A 368 38.95 13.87 -9.01
N ALA A 369 38.48 13.30 -7.89
CA ALA A 369 37.80 14.06 -6.85
C ALA A 369 38.71 15.11 -6.18
N ASP A 370 39.98 14.78 -5.96
CA ASP A 370 40.95 15.71 -5.36
C ASP A 370 41.22 16.93 -6.25
N ILE A 371 41.28 16.75 -7.58
CA ILE A 371 41.42 17.85 -8.56
C ILE A 371 40.20 18.80 -8.51
N VAL A 372 39.00 18.24 -8.41
CA VAL A 372 37.77 19.04 -8.37
C VAL A 372 37.69 19.84 -7.06
N GLY A 373 38.03 19.21 -5.94
CA GLY A 373 38.02 19.82 -4.60
C GLY A 373 36.77 19.46 -3.79
N ILE A 374 36.86 19.60 -2.46
CA ILE A 374 35.84 19.15 -1.51
C ILE A 374 34.51 19.88 -1.70
N ASP A 375 34.53 21.20 -1.80
CA ASP A 375 33.31 22.02 -1.88
C ASP A 375 32.54 21.77 -3.17
N ALA A 376 33.26 21.72 -4.30
CA ALA A 376 32.68 21.38 -5.60
C ALA A 376 32.15 19.93 -5.64
N HIS A 377 32.79 19.00 -4.93
CA HIS A 377 32.30 17.63 -4.81
C HIS A 377 30.99 17.53 -4.03
N LYS A 378 30.91 18.23 -2.90
CA LYS A 378 29.68 18.30 -2.11
C LYS A 378 28.55 19.01 -2.87
N GLU A 379 28.86 20.13 -3.54
CA GLU A 379 27.91 20.86 -4.38
C GLU A 379 27.34 19.95 -5.47
N PHE A 380 28.20 19.27 -6.22
CA PHE A 380 27.78 18.43 -7.34
C PHE A 380 26.86 17.29 -6.91
N LEU A 381 27.20 16.57 -5.83
CA LEU A 381 26.35 15.50 -5.31
C LEU A 381 25.03 16.03 -4.71
N THR A 382 25.03 17.25 -4.16
CA THR A 382 23.80 17.92 -3.70
C THR A 382 22.92 18.28 -4.90
N ARG A 383 23.49 18.87 -5.95
CA ARG A 383 22.80 19.25 -7.18
C ARG A 383 22.21 18.05 -7.93
N LEU A 384 22.83 16.88 -7.85
CA LEU A 384 22.27 15.61 -8.35
C LEU A 384 21.18 14.99 -7.46
N GLY A 385 20.89 15.56 -6.29
CA GLY A 385 19.90 15.03 -5.35
C GLY A 385 20.39 13.82 -4.53
N LEU A 386 21.69 13.52 -4.53
CA LEU A 386 22.28 12.39 -3.79
C LEU A 386 22.53 12.71 -2.31
N LEU A 387 22.38 13.97 -1.89
CA LEU A 387 22.61 14.41 -0.50
C LEU A 387 21.35 15.04 0.14
N THR A 388 20.24 15.08 -0.58
CA THR A 388 18.97 15.70 -0.17
C THR A 388 17.82 14.70 -0.28
N ARG A 389 16.64 15.00 0.29
CA ARG A 389 15.44 14.19 0.05
C ARG A 389 15.01 14.35 -1.41
N ILE A 390 14.67 13.26 -2.09
CA ILE A 390 13.94 13.39 -3.35
C ILE A 390 12.46 13.71 -3.08
N PRO A 391 11.85 14.61 -3.86
CA PRO A 391 10.41 14.72 -3.96
C PRO A 391 9.85 13.59 -4.85
N THR A 392 8.77 12.95 -4.40
CA THR A 392 7.95 12.01 -5.17
C THR A 392 6.63 11.77 -4.41
N GLU A 393 5.67 11.10 -5.03
CA GLU A 393 4.36 10.83 -4.45
C GLU A 393 4.43 9.84 -3.27
N LEU A 394 5.42 8.94 -3.23
CA LEU A 394 5.57 8.01 -2.12
C LEU A 394 5.87 8.74 -0.80
N PRO A 395 5.07 8.56 0.26
CA PRO A 395 5.31 9.24 1.54
C PRO A 395 6.58 8.75 2.26
N GLU A 396 6.93 7.46 2.09
CA GLU A 396 8.03 6.78 2.77
C GLU A 396 9.38 6.98 2.07
N ILE A 397 9.93 8.21 2.16
CA ILE A 397 11.25 8.55 1.60
C ILE A 397 12.23 8.89 2.72
N LYS A 398 13.38 8.21 2.73
CA LYS A 398 14.46 8.45 3.69
C LYS A 398 15.44 9.51 3.19
N MET A 399 15.98 10.30 4.11
CA MET A 399 17.07 11.25 3.83
C MET A 399 18.40 10.50 3.65
N PRO A 400 19.21 10.82 2.62
CA PRO A 400 20.60 10.39 2.55
C PRO A 400 21.39 10.73 3.81
N SER A 401 22.35 9.88 4.16
CA SER A 401 23.29 10.15 5.25
C SER A 401 24.66 10.52 4.69
N GLN A 402 25.28 11.53 5.30
CA GLN A 402 26.62 12.00 4.94
C GLN A 402 27.34 12.52 6.20
N PRO A 403 28.68 12.68 6.16
CA PRO A 403 29.41 13.28 7.27
C PRO A 403 28.99 14.73 7.48
N LYS A 404 28.86 15.15 8.74
CA LYS A 404 28.50 16.54 9.10
C LYS A 404 29.51 17.55 8.53
N VAL A 405 30.80 17.21 8.58
CA VAL A 405 31.91 18.01 8.04
C VAL A 405 32.71 17.14 7.08
N TRP A 406 32.95 17.64 5.87
CA TRP A 406 33.74 16.94 4.87
C TRP A 406 35.21 17.34 5.01
N LYS A 407 36.05 16.41 5.44
CA LYS A 407 37.50 16.51 5.32
C LYS A 407 37.95 15.86 4.03
N LYS A 408 39.24 16.03 3.68
CA LYS A 408 39.82 15.42 2.47
C LYS A 408 39.60 13.90 2.41
N ILE A 409 39.78 13.19 3.53
CA ILE A 409 39.50 11.74 3.60
C ILE A 409 38.04 11.42 3.24
N ASN A 410 37.06 12.22 3.70
CA ASN A 410 35.66 11.99 3.39
C ASN A 410 35.37 12.18 1.90
N SER A 411 35.86 13.28 1.30
CA SER A 411 35.71 13.50 -0.14
C SER A 411 36.30 12.34 -0.96
N ILE A 412 37.47 11.84 -0.54
CA ILE A 412 38.13 10.69 -1.17
C ILE A 412 37.28 9.43 -1.03
N THR A 413 36.79 9.06 0.16
CA THR A 413 35.98 7.83 0.31
C THR A 413 34.63 7.93 -0.39
N ILE A 414 34.00 9.10 -0.36
CA ILE A 414 32.73 9.38 -1.02
C ILE A 414 32.87 9.26 -2.54
N SER A 415 34.04 9.60 -3.10
CA SER A 415 34.31 9.49 -4.54
C SER A 415 34.13 8.08 -5.11
N PHE A 416 34.25 7.06 -4.27
CA PHE A 416 34.00 5.67 -4.61
C PHE A 416 32.88 5.03 -3.76
N GLY A 417 32.00 5.87 -3.22
CA GLY A 417 30.72 5.47 -2.63
C GLY A 417 30.75 4.98 -1.19
N HIS A 418 31.76 5.35 -0.40
CA HIS A 418 31.88 4.98 1.02
C HIS A 418 31.85 6.21 1.94
N GLY A 419 31.17 6.10 3.08
CA GLY A 419 30.93 7.20 4.02
C GLY A 419 29.74 8.09 3.65
N VAL A 420 28.98 7.74 2.60
CA VAL A 420 27.70 8.34 2.21
C VAL A 420 26.72 7.22 1.89
N SER A 421 25.46 7.39 2.29
CA SER A 421 24.41 6.41 1.97
C SER A 421 23.21 7.09 1.34
N THR A 422 22.68 6.48 0.28
CA THR A 422 21.56 7.01 -0.50
C THR A 422 20.53 5.92 -0.74
N THR A 423 19.32 6.30 -1.12
CA THR A 423 18.33 5.30 -1.52
C THR A 423 18.63 4.78 -2.92
N PRO A 424 18.31 3.51 -3.23
CA PRO A 424 18.45 2.97 -4.58
C PRO A 424 17.67 3.79 -5.62
N LEU A 425 16.47 4.28 -5.28
CA LEU A 425 15.68 5.15 -6.15
C LEU A 425 16.41 6.46 -6.48
N GLN A 426 17.01 7.12 -5.48
CA GLN A 426 17.80 8.33 -5.71
C GLN A 426 19.00 8.10 -6.62
N THR A 427 19.67 6.96 -6.46
CA THR A 427 20.79 6.59 -7.31
C THR A 427 20.34 6.39 -8.77
N ALA A 428 19.16 5.79 -8.98
CA ALA A 428 18.58 5.63 -10.31
C ALA A 428 18.21 6.98 -10.96
N VAL A 429 17.61 7.90 -10.19
CA VAL A 429 17.25 9.25 -10.64
C VAL A 429 18.49 10.05 -11.06
N ALA A 430 19.51 10.09 -10.20
CA ALA A 430 20.78 10.74 -10.52
C ALA A 430 21.46 10.06 -11.73
N GLY A 431 21.36 8.73 -11.83
CA GLY A 431 21.83 7.97 -12.98
C GLY A 431 21.14 8.34 -14.29
N GLY A 432 19.82 8.60 -14.24
CA GLY A 432 19.04 9.13 -15.37
C GLY A 432 19.58 10.46 -15.88
N ALA A 433 19.91 11.38 -14.96
CA ALA A 433 20.49 12.68 -15.31
C ALA A 433 21.86 12.55 -16.01
N LEU A 434 22.67 11.55 -15.67
CA LEU A 434 23.93 11.27 -16.38
C LEU A 434 23.72 10.85 -17.83
N LEU A 435 22.56 10.29 -18.16
CA LEU A 435 22.30 9.61 -19.41
C LEU A 435 21.30 10.31 -20.32
N ASN A 436 20.55 11.31 -19.85
CA ASN A 436 19.48 11.96 -20.63
C ASN A 436 19.85 13.35 -21.18
N GLY A 437 21.14 13.66 -21.31
CA GLY A 437 21.61 14.98 -21.73
C GLY A 437 21.82 15.95 -20.57
N GLY A 438 21.82 15.45 -19.32
CA GLY A 438 22.19 16.21 -18.15
C GLY A 438 21.04 16.83 -17.36
N LYS A 439 19.82 16.32 -17.54
CA LYS A 439 18.61 16.84 -16.92
C LYS A 439 18.19 15.98 -15.73
N LEU A 440 18.19 16.56 -14.53
CA LEU A 440 17.57 15.94 -13.37
C LEU A 440 16.06 16.13 -13.48
N ILE A 441 15.35 15.01 -13.52
CA ILE A 441 13.88 14.95 -13.58
C ILE A 441 13.43 14.22 -12.33
N GLU A 442 12.49 14.81 -11.59
CA GLU A 442 11.93 14.19 -10.38
C GLU A 442 11.19 12.90 -10.73
N PRO A 443 11.41 11.81 -9.97
CA PRO A 443 10.72 10.55 -10.23
C PRO A 443 9.24 10.68 -9.91
N THR A 444 8.39 10.11 -10.78
CA THR A 444 6.94 10.14 -10.59
C THR A 444 6.30 8.78 -10.79
N PHE A 445 5.36 8.46 -9.90
CA PHE A 445 4.46 7.31 -10.02
C PHE A 445 3.20 7.64 -10.82
N LEU A 446 3.09 8.86 -11.35
CA LEU A 446 1.97 9.32 -12.16
C LEU A 446 2.39 9.47 -13.63
N PRO A 447 1.47 9.31 -14.59
CA PRO A 447 1.74 9.57 -15.99
C PRO A 447 2.24 10.99 -16.22
N ARG A 448 3.31 11.16 -17.01
CA ARG A 448 3.87 12.47 -17.33
C ARG A 448 4.34 12.54 -18.79
N SER A 449 3.97 13.62 -19.47
CA SER A 449 4.45 13.88 -20.84
C SER A 449 5.94 14.26 -20.86
N ILE A 450 6.59 14.14 -22.02
CA ILE A 450 7.99 14.55 -22.16
C ILE A 450 8.11 16.08 -22.04
N GLU A 451 7.10 16.80 -22.52
CA GLU A 451 7.01 18.25 -22.49
C GLU A 451 6.93 18.77 -21.05
N ASP A 452 6.05 18.19 -20.24
CA ASP A 452 5.90 18.54 -18.82
C ASP A 452 7.18 18.18 -18.03
N ALA A 453 7.76 17.01 -18.32
CA ALA A 453 9.01 16.59 -17.70
C ALA A 453 10.17 17.52 -18.06
N ALA A 454 10.25 17.99 -19.31
CA ALA A 454 11.25 18.94 -19.75
C ALA A 454 11.08 20.30 -19.06
N ALA A 455 9.84 20.77 -18.90
CA ALA A 455 9.52 22.03 -18.21
C ALA A 455 9.87 21.99 -16.71
N ALA A 456 9.69 20.84 -16.06
CA ALA A 456 10.02 20.65 -14.65
C ALA A 456 11.48 20.21 -14.41
N SER A 457 12.27 19.99 -15.46
CA SER A 457 13.64 19.48 -15.33
C SER A 457 14.65 20.54 -14.92
N THR A 458 15.69 20.12 -14.20
CA THR A 458 16.85 20.97 -13.87
C THR A 458 18.09 20.50 -14.62
N GLN A 459 18.78 21.38 -15.34
CA GLN A 459 20.07 21.05 -15.97
C GLN A 459 21.17 20.96 -14.90
N VAL A 460 21.70 19.76 -14.67
CA VAL A 460 22.66 19.48 -13.59
C VAL A 460 24.07 19.15 -14.09
N ILE A 461 24.21 18.69 -15.33
CA ILE A 461 25.51 18.51 -16.01
C ILE A 461 25.39 18.99 -17.46
N LYS A 462 26.49 19.27 -18.14
CA LYS A 462 26.49 19.62 -19.56
C LYS A 462 26.06 18.43 -20.42
N LYS A 463 25.44 18.70 -21.57
CA LYS A 463 25.09 17.66 -22.55
C LYS A 463 26.34 16.85 -22.98
N SER A 464 27.47 17.53 -23.22
CA SER A 464 28.73 16.87 -23.57
C SER A 464 29.19 15.89 -22.49
N THR A 465 29.06 16.25 -21.22
CA THR A 465 29.37 15.35 -20.09
C THR A 465 28.45 14.14 -20.09
N SER A 466 27.16 14.32 -20.38
CA SER A 466 26.22 13.20 -20.51
C SER A 466 26.59 12.27 -21.68
N ASP A 467 27.00 12.84 -22.82
CA ASP A 467 27.48 12.06 -23.97
C ASP A 467 28.74 11.26 -23.62
N ASP A 468 29.70 11.86 -22.91
CA ASP A 468 30.91 11.18 -22.39
C ASP A 468 30.55 10.05 -21.40
N MET A 469 29.56 10.27 -20.53
CA MET A 469 29.09 9.24 -19.59
C MET A 469 28.41 8.07 -20.30
N ARG A 470 27.63 8.31 -21.37
CA ARG A 470 27.08 7.23 -22.21
C ARG A 470 28.18 6.39 -22.83
N TYR A 471 29.23 7.05 -23.35
CA TYR A 471 30.42 6.36 -23.86
C TYR A 471 31.07 5.47 -22.78
N LEU A 472 31.30 6.01 -21.58
CA LEU A 472 31.91 5.27 -20.47
C LEU A 472 31.03 4.09 -19.99
N PHE A 473 29.72 4.27 -19.92
CA PHE A 473 28.77 3.21 -19.58
C PHE A 473 28.79 2.08 -20.62
N ARG A 474 28.80 2.43 -21.91
CA ARG A 474 28.95 1.47 -23.01
C ARG A 474 30.30 0.76 -22.94
N TRP A 475 31.39 1.49 -22.73
CA TRP A 475 32.75 0.96 -22.59
C TRP A 475 32.82 -0.09 -21.47
N ASN A 476 32.30 0.22 -20.28
CA ASN A 476 32.28 -0.73 -19.17
C ASN A 476 31.33 -1.91 -19.41
N GLY A 477 30.23 -1.70 -20.12
CA GLY A 477 29.32 -2.77 -20.55
C GLY A 477 30.01 -3.77 -21.47
N VAL A 478 30.84 -3.31 -22.41
CA VAL A 478 31.51 -4.18 -23.41
C VAL A 478 32.82 -4.77 -22.88
N HIS A 479 33.67 -3.97 -22.23
CA HIS A 479 35.04 -4.35 -21.89
C HIS A 479 35.27 -4.55 -20.38
N GLY A 480 34.30 -4.19 -19.54
CA GLY A 480 34.48 -4.08 -18.10
C GLY A 480 33.66 -5.05 -17.27
N SER A 481 33.28 -4.60 -16.08
CA SER A 481 32.56 -5.39 -15.08
C SER A 481 31.05 -5.51 -15.36
N GLY A 482 30.51 -4.74 -16.32
CA GLY A 482 29.09 -4.72 -16.66
C GLY A 482 28.66 -5.75 -17.71
N ARG A 483 29.57 -6.60 -18.20
CA ARG A 483 29.32 -7.52 -19.32
C ARG A 483 28.13 -8.45 -19.13
N ASN A 484 27.88 -8.91 -17.91
CA ASN A 484 26.79 -9.83 -17.61
C ASN A 484 25.40 -9.17 -17.64
N ALA A 485 25.31 -7.84 -17.76
CA ALA A 485 24.05 -7.12 -17.98
C ALA A 485 23.72 -6.93 -19.47
N ARG A 486 24.61 -7.32 -20.40
CA ARG A 486 24.39 -7.11 -21.83
C ARG A 486 23.27 -8.03 -22.34
N VAL A 487 22.29 -7.42 -22.98
CA VAL A 487 21.26 -8.11 -23.75
C VAL A 487 21.53 -7.87 -25.25
N PRO A 488 21.66 -8.92 -26.07
CA PRO A 488 21.76 -8.78 -27.52
C PRO A 488 20.64 -7.89 -28.08
N GLY A 489 20.96 -7.00 -29.01
CA GLY A 489 19.98 -6.09 -29.63
C GLY A 489 19.68 -4.81 -28.84
N PHE A 490 19.88 -4.77 -27.51
CA PHE A 490 19.41 -3.62 -26.71
C PHE A 490 20.50 -2.65 -26.23
N ASN A 491 21.78 -2.89 -26.60
CA ASN A 491 22.92 -2.03 -26.28
C ASN A 491 22.90 -1.52 -24.82
N VAL A 492 23.08 -2.43 -23.86
CA VAL A 492 23.11 -2.08 -22.43
C VAL A 492 24.49 -1.60 -22.00
N GLY A 493 24.55 -0.45 -21.33
CA GLY A 493 25.74 0.08 -20.66
C GLY A 493 25.47 0.32 -19.18
N GLY A 494 26.50 0.28 -18.34
CA GLY A 494 26.27 0.41 -16.89
C GLY A 494 27.52 0.35 -16.02
N LYS A 495 27.30 0.48 -14.71
CA LYS A 495 28.33 0.43 -13.67
C LYS A 495 27.90 -0.50 -12.52
N THR A 496 28.80 -1.41 -12.16
CA THR A 496 28.68 -2.23 -10.94
C THR A 496 29.17 -1.47 -9.71
N GLY A 497 28.49 -1.66 -8.58
CA GLY A 497 28.91 -1.28 -7.25
C GLY A 497 28.85 -2.47 -6.30
N THR A 498 29.98 -2.79 -5.66
CA THR A 498 30.04 -3.68 -4.51
C THR A 498 30.60 -2.85 -3.37
N ALA A 499 29.88 -2.81 -2.25
CA ALA A 499 30.28 -2.12 -1.03
C ALA A 499 30.26 -3.11 0.13
N ASP A 500 31.31 -3.09 0.95
CA ASP A 500 31.33 -3.84 2.20
C ASP A 500 30.32 -3.22 3.16
N LYS A 501 29.50 -4.04 3.82
CA LYS A 501 28.48 -3.52 4.75
C LYS A 501 29.10 -3.08 6.05
N VAL A 502 28.56 -2.02 6.63
CA VAL A 502 28.90 -1.59 7.98
C VAL A 502 28.06 -2.40 8.99
N VAL A 503 28.72 -3.31 9.72
CA VAL A 503 28.14 -4.09 10.82
C VAL A 503 28.76 -3.63 12.13
N ASN A 504 27.94 -3.20 13.09
CA ASN A 504 28.40 -2.67 14.39
C ASN A 504 29.46 -1.55 14.27
N GLY A 505 29.30 -0.67 13.28
CA GLY A 505 30.20 0.46 13.04
C GLY A 505 31.53 0.12 12.36
N ARG A 506 31.70 -1.12 11.86
CA ARG A 506 32.90 -1.55 11.12
C ARG A 506 32.50 -2.22 9.80
N TYR A 507 33.34 -2.08 8.77
CA TYR A 507 33.13 -2.79 7.51
C TYR A 507 33.32 -4.30 7.73
N SER A 508 32.36 -5.08 7.26
CA SER A 508 32.40 -6.54 7.26
C SER A 508 33.04 -7.03 5.97
N SER A 509 34.01 -7.95 6.08
CA SER A 509 34.58 -8.65 4.92
C SER A 509 33.64 -9.72 4.33
N ASP A 510 32.58 -10.06 5.07
CA ASP A 510 31.70 -11.20 4.77
C ASP A 510 30.28 -10.81 4.40
N ALA A 511 30.00 -9.51 4.34
CA ALA A 511 28.67 -9.00 4.01
C ALA A 511 28.83 -7.82 3.06
N ASN A 512 28.24 -7.91 1.88
CA ASN A 512 28.31 -6.86 0.87
C ASN A 512 26.93 -6.44 0.36
N PHE A 513 26.86 -5.20 -0.11
CA PHE A 513 25.72 -4.66 -0.83
C PHE A 513 26.12 -4.50 -2.30
N ASN A 514 25.42 -5.20 -3.18
CA ASN A 514 25.72 -5.21 -4.60
C ASN A 514 24.64 -4.49 -5.39
N ALA A 515 25.05 -3.52 -6.21
CA ALA A 515 24.18 -2.76 -7.08
C ALA A 515 24.70 -2.71 -8.52
N PHE A 516 23.79 -2.59 -9.47
CA PHE A 516 24.12 -2.30 -10.86
C PHE A 516 23.22 -1.18 -11.36
N LEU A 517 23.83 -0.12 -11.89
CA LEU A 517 23.13 0.99 -12.54
C LEU A 517 23.36 0.87 -14.04
N ALA A 518 22.27 0.75 -14.81
CA ALA A 518 22.29 0.54 -16.24
C ALA A 518 21.47 1.59 -16.98
N GLY A 519 21.87 1.89 -18.22
CA GLY A 519 21.07 2.62 -19.19
C GLY A 519 20.87 1.78 -20.44
N PHE A 520 19.68 1.84 -21.02
CA PHE A 520 19.39 1.17 -22.30
C PHE A 520 18.26 1.87 -23.10
N PRO A 521 18.33 1.82 -24.45
CA PRO A 521 19.54 1.60 -25.25
C PRO A 521 20.58 2.70 -24.97
N ILE A 522 21.86 2.37 -24.80
CA ILE A 522 22.83 3.34 -24.28
C ILE A 522 23.17 4.48 -25.26
N ASP A 523 22.93 4.30 -26.55
CA ASP A 523 23.22 5.29 -27.60
C ASP A 523 22.17 6.44 -27.62
N ASP A 524 20.88 6.13 -27.38
CA ASP A 524 19.82 7.08 -27.05
C ASP A 524 19.01 6.54 -25.86
N PRO A 525 19.48 6.77 -24.61
CA PRO A 525 18.86 6.21 -23.43
C PRO A 525 17.39 6.60 -23.31
N ARG A 526 16.53 5.59 -23.23
CA ARG A 526 15.12 5.75 -22.84
C ARG A 526 14.89 5.33 -21.40
N TYR A 527 15.63 4.32 -20.93
CA TYR A 527 15.42 3.76 -19.61
C TYR A 527 16.71 3.66 -18.81
N VAL A 528 16.57 3.84 -17.50
CA VAL A 528 17.55 3.40 -16.50
C VAL A 528 16.97 2.22 -15.75
N VAL A 529 17.81 1.19 -15.57
CA VAL A 529 17.52 0.07 -14.68
C VAL A 529 18.54 0.09 -13.57
N LEU A 530 18.08 0.13 -12.33
CA LEU A 530 18.93 -0.11 -11.17
C LEU A 530 18.45 -1.35 -10.46
N THR A 531 19.34 -2.27 -10.17
CA THR A 531 19.07 -3.45 -9.34
C THR A 531 20.03 -3.49 -8.18
N PHE A 532 19.58 -4.02 -7.05
CA PHE A 532 20.44 -4.32 -5.92
C PHE A 532 20.14 -5.70 -5.34
N ILE A 533 21.15 -6.25 -4.67
CA ILE A 533 21.05 -7.47 -3.87
C ILE A 533 21.94 -7.33 -2.64
N ASP A 534 21.34 -7.56 -1.48
CA ASP A 534 21.91 -7.35 -0.16
C ASP A 534 22.34 -8.69 0.44
N GLU A 535 23.62 -8.79 0.81
CA GLU A 535 24.29 -9.99 1.31
C GLU A 535 24.05 -11.25 0.45
N PRO A 536 24.32 -11.21 -0.87
CA PRO A 536 24.34 -12.41 -1.70
C PRO A 536 25.38 -13.41 -1.21
N LYS A 537 24.94 -14.66 -1.08
CA LYS A 537 25.77 -15.82 -0.77
C LYS A 537 25.99 -16.62 -2.06
N THR A 538 27.19 -17.15 -2.22
CA THR A 538 27.48 -18.10 -3.29
C THR A 538 28.25 -19.29 -2.74
N ASP A 539 28.14 -20.43 -3.41
CA ASP A 539 28.85 -21.65 -3.01
C ASP A 539 30.39 -21.51 -3.06
N LYS A 540 30.88 -20.50 -3.80
CA LYS A 540 32.30 -20.15 -3.92
C LYS A 540 32.75 -19.06 -2.92
N GLY A 541 31.89 -18.68 -1.97
CA GLY A 541 32.14 -17.64 -0.97
C GLY A 541 31.86 -16.21 -1.45
N ASN A 542 32.06 -15.23 -0.56
CA ASN A 542 31.65 -13.85 -0.77
C ASN A 542 32.47 -13.11 -1.86
N GLY A 543 33.69 -13.57 -2.16
CA GLY A 543 34.51 -13.03 -3.24
C GLY A 543 33.95 -13.30 -4.66
N ALA A 544 33.08 -14.30 -4.81
CA ALA A 544 32.34 -14.56 -6.06
C ALA A 544 30.98 -13.82 -6.10
N ALA A 545 30.51 -13.33 -4.95
CA ALA A 545 29.31 -12.53 -4.78
C ALA A 545 29.57 -11.06 -5.09
N LEU A 546 30.16 -10.76 -6.25
CA LEU A 546 30.35 -9.39 -6.74
C LEU A 546 29.13 -8.94 -7.54
N ALA A 547 28.88 -7.63 -7.60
CA ALA A 547 27.73 -7.09 -8.32
C ALA A 547 27.71 -7.45 -9.82
N GLY A 548 28.88 -7.69 -10.43
CA GLY A 548 28.97 -8.18 -11.81
C GLY A 548 28.37 -9.58 -12.01
N ASN A 549 28.32 -10.42 -10.96
CA ASN A 549 27.80 -11.79 -11.02
C ASN A 549 26.43 -11.94 -10.34
N THR A 550 25.98 -10.94 -9.59
CA THR A 550 24.71 -10.98 -8.84
C THR A 550 23.71 -9.96 -9.36
N ALA A 551 24.02 -8.65 -9.26
CA ALA A 551 23.11 -7.57 -9.65
C ALA A 551 23.06 -7.35 -11.18
N ALA A 552 24.19 -7.46 -11.88
CA ALA A 552 24.22 -7.25 -13.33
C ALA A 552 23.38 -8.27 -14.12
N PRO A 553 23.38 -9.59 -13.82
CA PRO A 553 22.46 -10.54 -14.44
C PRO A 553 20.98 -10.22 -14.22
N MET A 554 20.60 -9.65 -13.07
CA MET A 554 19.21 -9.23 -12.86
C MET A 554 18.78 -8.18 -13.90
N VAL A 555 19.67 -7.25 -14.25
CA VAL A 555 19.41 -6.28 -15.31
C VAL A 555 19.28 -6.95 -16.68
N HIS A 556 20.09 -7.96 -16.99
CA HIS A 556 19.93 -8.74 -18.22
C HIS A 556 18.53 -9.33 -18.31
N ASP A 557 18.09 -10.03 -17.27
CA ASP A 557 16.81 -10.74 -17.26
C ASP A 557 15.62 -9.78 -17.30
N ILE A 558 15.72 -8.64 -16.60
CA ILE A 558 14.71 -7.57 -16.66
C ILE A 558 14.62 -6.99 -18.07
N ILE A 559 15.75 -6.55 -18.65
CA ILE A 559 15.75 -5.88 -19.96
C ILE A 559 15.31 -6.85 -21.06
N SER A 560 15.82 -8.07 -21.09
CA SER A 560 15.48 -9.06 -22.13
C SER A 560 13.98 -9.36 -22.20
N ARG A 561 13.30 -9.40 -21.05
CA ARG A 561 11.85 -9.67 -20.96
C ARG A 561 11.00 -8.40 -21.11
N SER A 562 11.48 -7.24 -20.67
CA SER A 562 10.67 -6.01 -20.62
C SER A 562 10.84 -5.08 -21.82
N ALA A 563 12.01 -5.05 -22.47
CA ALA A 563 12.29 -4.10 -23.54
C ALA A 563 11.31 -4.20 -24.73
N PRO A 564 10.89 -5.40 -25.20
CA PRO A 564 9.86 -5.52 -26.23
C PRO A 564 8.49 -4.96 -25.79
N LEU A 565 8.11 -5.17 -24.53
CA LEU A 565 6.84 -4.68 -23.97
C LEU A 565 6.82 -3.15 -23.83
N LEU A 566 8.01 -2.56 -23.66
CA LEU A 566 8.25 -1.12 -23.63
C LEU A 566 8.40 -0.50 -25.03
N GLY A 567 8.26 -1.31 -26.09
CA GLY A 567 8.38 -0.83 -27.47
C GLY A 567 9.80 -0.46 -27.88
N VAL A 568 10.83 -0.96 -27.19
CA VAL A 568 12.22 -0.77 -27.60
C VAL A 568 12.51 -1.76 -28.72
N GLU A 569 12.88 -1.24 -29.89
CA GLU A 569 13.29 -2.08 -31.02
C GLU A 569 14.73 -2.57 -30.84
N PRO A 570 15.00 -3.88 -30.98
CA PRO A 570 16.35 -4.41 -30.93
C PRO A 570 17.13 -4.02 -32.19
N LYS A 571 18.39 -3.62 -32.03
CA LYS A 571 19.34 -3.29 -33.10
C LYS A 571 20.45 -4.33 -33.18
N PHE A 572 20.48 -5.05 -34.29
CA PHE A 572 21.47 -6.09 -34.56
C PHE A 572 22.38 -5.68 -35.73
N GLY A 573 23.52 -5.03 -35.46
CA GLY A 573 24.49 -4.66 -36.50
C GLY A 573 23.92 -3.77 -37.62
N ALA A 574 24.69 -3.57 -38.69
CA ALA A 574 24.28 -2.75 -39.85
C ALA A 574 23.40 -3.52 -40.86
N ASP A 575 23.25 -4.83 -40.70
CA ASP A 575 22.62 -5.74 -41.67
C ASP A 575 21.61 -6.72 -41.04
N GLY A 576 21.27 -6.60 -39.75
CA GLY A 576 20.32 -7.51 -39.11
C GLY A 576 20.83 -8.95 -38.92
N SER A 577 22.11 -9.23 -39.20
CA SER A 577 22.68 -10.58 -39.28
C SER A 577 22.69 -11.37 -37.97
N ALA A 578 22.47 -10.73 -36.82
CA ALA A 578 22.38 -11.46 -35.54
C ALA A 578 21.04 -12.19 -35.32
N LEU A 579 20.07 -12.08 -36.24
CA LEU A 579 18.81 -12.82 -36.18
C LEU A 579 18.90 -14.30 -36.64
N LEU A 580 20.04 -14.76 -37.18
CA LEU A 580 20.15 -16.08 -37.81
C LEU A 580 20.93 -17.16 -37.02
N VAL A 581 21.22 -16.95 -35.74
CA VAL A 581 21.87 -17.99 -34.92
C VAL A 581 21.15 -18.18 -33.58
N ALA A 582 19.95 -18.77 -33.65
CA ALA A 582 19.36 -19.67 -32.64
C ALA A 582 17.83 -19.71 -32.80
N TYR A 583 17.37 -20.58 -33.69
CA TYR A 583 16.10 -21.30 -33.51
C TYR A 583 16.44 -22.73 -33.11
#